data_AF-A0A565ASZ3-F1
#
_entry.id   AF-A0A565ASZ3-F1
#
_cell.length_a   1.000
_cell.length_b   1.000
_cell.length_c   1.000
_cell.angle_alpha   90.00
_cell.angle_beta   90.00
_cell.angle_gamma   90.00
#
_symmetry.space_group_name_H-M   'P 1'
#
loop_
_entity.id
_entity.type
_entity.pdbx_description
1 polymer ?
#
loop_
_entity_poly.entity_id
_entity_poly.type
_entity_poly.pdbx_seq_one_letter_code
_entity_poly.pdbx_strand_id
1 'polypeptide(L)'
;METKVVSEKVGFGVHTLSSIAGFDGKYVKELHMKNLFNEIIGDYKNQQVPPTLKEMAERFIYNPAEVNHNSEVQKKVFATVSTTALIVKPTKEVMFYERHLEENGDWKDVHNFTFKIE
;
A
#
# COMPACT_ATOMS: atom_id res chain seq x y z
N MET A 1 -14.89 16.72 -21.36
CA MET A 1 -13.41 16.60 -21.29
C MET A 1 -13.11 15.13 -21.47
N GLU A 2 -12.33 14.75 -22.50
CA GLU A 2 -11.90 13.36 -22.67
C GLU A 2 -10.83 13.02 -21.63
N THR A 3 -11.04 11.93 -20.90
CA THR A 3 -10.06 11.40 -19.95
C THR A 3 -8.92 10.78 -20.73
N LYS A 4 -7.77 11.45 -20.80
CA LYS A 4 -6.57 10.90 -21.44
C LYS A 4 -6.00 9.78 -20.57
N VAL A 5 -6.19 8.53 -20.99
CA VAL A 5 -5.59 7.36 -20.33
C VAL A 5 -4.09 7.34 -20.64
N VAL A 6 -3.27 7.40 -19.59
CA VAL A 6 -1.81 7.24 -19.69
C VAL A 6 -1.46 5.81 -19.30
N SER A 7 -0.74 5.10 -20.16
CA SER A 7 -0.28 3.74 -19.91
C SER A 7 1.23 3.62 -20.10
N GLU A 8 1.87 2.80 -19.26
CA GLU A 8 3.29 2.53 -19.29
C GLU A 8 3.51 1.01 -19.16
N LYS A 9 4.48 0.46 -19.90
CA LYS A 9 4.86 -0.95 -19.77
C LYS A 9 5.88 -1.08 -18.66
N VAL A 10 5.53 -1.82 -17.61
CA VAL A 10 6.43 -2.13 -16.49
C VAL A 10 6.84 -3.60 -16.51
N GLY A 11 8.00 -3.90 -15.90
CA GLY A 11 8.50 -5.27 -15.76
C GLY A 11 7.74 -6.08 -14.71
N PHE A 12 8.23 -7.29 -14.40
CA PHE A 12 7.74 -8.03 -13.23
C PHE A 12 8.37 -7.47 -11.95
N GLY A 13 7.56 -7.17 -10.94
CA GLY A 13 8.05 -6.78 -9.63
C GLY A 13 7.13 -5.80 -8.92
N VAL A 14 7.70 -5.12 -7.92
CA VAL A 14 7.03 -4.07 -7.15
C VAL A 14 7.19 -2.74 -7.87
N HIS A 15 6.05 -2.14 -8.21
CA HIS A 15 5.96 -0.81 -8.81
C HIS A 15 5.17 0.13 -7.92
N THR A 16 5.58 1.39 -7.91
CA THR A 16 4.86 2.48 -7.22
C THR A 16 4.28 3.43 -8.25
N LEU A 17 3.12 4.01 -7.94
CA LEU A 17 2.48 5.02 -8.78
C LEU A 17 2.10 6.21 -7.90
N SER A 18 2.53 7.41 -8.29
CA SER A 18 2.08 8.65 -7.66
C SER A 18 1.59 9.65 -8.70
N SER A 19 0.71 10.54 -8.25
CA SER A 19 0.18 11.63 -9.08
C SER A 19 1.24 12.66 -9.48
N ILE A 20 2.37 12.70 -8.76
CA ILE A 20 3.44 13.69 -8.97
C ILE A 20 4.55 13.10 -9.85
N ALA A 21 5.02 11.91 -9.50
CA ALA A 21 6.20 11.30 -10.12
C ALA A 21 5.86 10.32 -11.24
N GLY A 22 4.61 9.88 -11.34
CA GLY A 22 4.22 8.77 -12.22
C GLY A 22 4.68 7.42 -11.67
N PHE A 23 5.11 6.54 -12.57
CA PHE A 23 5.60 5.21 -12.22
C PHE A 23 7.02 5.24 -11.63
N ASP A 24 7.23 4.46 -10.57
CA ASP A 24 8.54 4.22 -9.94
C ASP A 24 9.35 5.50 -9.71
N GLY A 25 8.66 6.53 -9.22
CA GLY A 25 9.30 7.76 -8.82
C GLY A 25 10.34 7.53 -7.72
N LYS A 26 11.26 8.49 -7.60
CA LYS A 26 12.39 8.44 -6.68
C LYS A 26 12.16 9.24 -5.41
N TYR A 27 10.91 9.56 -5.08
CA TYR A 27 10.62 10.26 -3.83
C TYR A 27 10.82 9.33 -2.63
N VAL A 28 11.22 9.90 -1.50
CA VAL A 28 11.53 9.15 -0.27
C VAL A 28 10.37 8.24 0.13
N LYS A 29 9.12 8.72 0.02
CA LYS A 29 7.91 7.93 0.30
C LYS A 29 7.77 6.72 -0.62
N GLU A 30 8.00 6.90 -1.91
CA GLU A 30 7.86 5.83 -2.93
C GLU A 30 8.92 4.77 -2.75
N LEU A 31 10.17 5.19 -2.55
CA LEU A 31 11.27 4.27 -2.27
C LEU A 31 11.02 3.47 -0.98
N HIS A 32 10.49 4.12 0.06
CA HIS A 32 10.09 3.44 1.30
C HIS A 32 8.98 2.41 1.06
N MET A 33 7.90 2.78 0.37
CA MET A 33 6.81 1.85 0.05
C MET A 33 7.32 0.64 -0.73
N LYS A 34 8.21 0.87 -1.71
CA LYS A 34 8.83 -0.18 -2.50
C LYS A 34 9.70 -1.11 -1.64
N ASN A 35 10.53 -0.53 -0.77
CA ASN A 35 11.40 -1.30 0.13
C ASN A 35 10.60 -2.13 1.13
N LEU A 36 9.60 -1.53 1.78
CA LEU A 36 8.72 -2.22 2.73
C LEU A 36 7.97 -3.39 2.08
N PHE A 37 7.46 -3.20 0.85
CA PHE A 37 6.80 -4.30 0.15
C PHE A 37 7.78 -5.41 -0.27
N ASN A 38 9.00 -5.06 -0.68
CA ASN A 38 10.05 -6.04 -0.95
C ASN A 38 10.43 -6.84 0.30
N GLU A 39 10.47 -6.21 1.47
CA GLU A 39 10.70 -6.88 2.76
C GLU A 39 9.57 -7.87 3.05
N ILE A 40 8.31 -7.46 2.89
CA ILE A 40 7.13 -8.35 3.05
C ILE A 40 7.23 -9.57 2.11
N ILE A 41 7.62 -9.37 0.84
CA ILE A 41 7.86 -10.48 -0.10
C ILE A 41 9.02 -11.37 0.37
N GLY A 42 10.10 -10.77 0.89
CA GLY A 42 11.25 -11.48 1.42
C GLY A 42 10.89 -12.36 2.62
N ASP A 43 10.17 -11.80 3.59
CA ASP A 43 9.63 -12.50 4.76
C ASP A 43 8.78 -13.69 4.32
N TYR A 44 7.91 -13.51 3.33
CA TYR A 44 7.08 -14.58 2.79
C TYR A 44 7.91 -15.76 2.25
N LYS A 45 8.97 -15.47 1.48
CA LYS A 45 9.86 -16.52 0.95
C LYS A 45 10.50 -17.34 2.07
N ASN A 46 10.69 -16.75 3.25
CA ASN A 46 11.37 -17.38 4.38
C ASN A 46 10.41 -18.11 5.35
N GLN A 47 9.18 -17.62 5.55
CA GLN A 47 8.28 -18.10 6.61
C GLN A 47 7.31 -19.21 6.20
N GLN A 48 7.25 -19.60 4.92
CA GLN A 48 6.29 -20.56 4.32
C GLN A 48 4.79 -20.21 4.47
N VAL A 49 4.43 -19.32 5.39
CA VAL A 49 3.08 -18.75 5.56
C VAL A 49 3.11 -17.30 5.08
N PRO A 50 2.27 -16.90 4.11
CA PRO A 50 2.17 -15.51 3.71
C PRO A 50 1.57 -14.66 4.82
N PRO A 51 2.06 -13.43 5.05
CA PRO A 51 1.37 -12.49 5.91
C PRO A 51 -0.05 -12.28 5.40
N THR A 52 -0.99 -12.19 6.33
CA THR A 52 -2.37 -11.86 6.02
C THR A 52 -2.44 -10.48 5.35
N LEU A 53 -3.50 -10.26 4.56
CA LEU A 53 -3.75 -8.97 3.93
C LEU A 53 -3.78 -7.83 4.96
N LYS A 54 -4.31 -8.11 6.15
CA LYS A 54 -4.32 -7.22 7.30
C LYS A 54 -2.90 -6.87 7.75
N GLU A 55 -2.06 -7.87 8.01
CA GLU A 55 -0.68 -7.63 8.47
C GLU A 55 0.12 -6.84 7.43
N MET A 56 -0.06 -7.13 6.14
CA MET A 56 0.58 -6.35 5.07
C MET A 56 0.12 -4.89 5.11
N ALA A 57 -1.19 -4.64 5.13
CA ALA A 57 -1.75 -3.28 5.15
C ALA A 57 -1.35 -2.51 6.42
N GLU A 58 -1.34 -3.16 7.58
CA GLU A 58 -0.99 -2.56 8.87
C GLU A 58 0.48 -2.14 8.93
N ARG A 59 1.39 -2.85 8.24
CA ARG A 59 2.77 -2.38 8.09
C ARG A 59 2.85 -1.01 7.41
N PHE A 60 1.99 -0.72 6.41
CA PHE A 60 1.96 0.61 5.78
C PHE A 60 1.30 1.69 6.64
N ILE A 61 0.47 1.30 7.60
CA ILE A 61 -0.20 2.22 8.53
C ILE A 61 0.74 2.60 9.69
N TYR A 62 1.34 1.59 10.33
CA TYR A 62 2.07 1.75 11.60
C TYR A 62 3.58 1.82 11.45
N ASN A 63 4.14 1.54 10.26
CA ASN A 63 5.54 1.81 9.93
C ASN A 63 5.65 2.96 8.90
N PRO A 64 5.16 4.17 9.25
CA PRO A 64 5.40 5.33 8.40
C PRO A 64 6.91 5.53 8.34
N ALA A 65 7.44 5.73 7.13
CA ALA A 65 8.85 5.98 6.88
C ALA A 65 9.48 6.81 8.01
N GLU A 66 10.60 6.35 8.56
CA GLU A 66 11.51 7.22 9.30
C GLU A 66 12.13 8.20 8.30
N VAL A 67 11.32 9.15 7.83
CA VAL A 67 11.76 10.29 7.04
C VAL A 67 12.52 11.16 8.03
N ASN A 68 13.85 10.98 8.07
CA ASN A 68 14.84 11.72 8.85
C ASN A 68 14.25 13.02 9.46
N HIS A 69 13.75 12.88 10.69
CA HIS A 69 12.70 13.72 11.25
C HIS A 69 13.24 15.03 11.80
N ASN A 70 13.17 16.12 11.03
CA ASN A 70 13.43 17.47 11.56
C ASN A 70 12.23 18.43 11.47
N SER A 71 11.02 17.98 11.07
CA SER A 71 9.83 18.83 11.23
C SER A 71 8.52 18.06 11.37
N GLU A 72 7.67 18.48 12.33
CA GLU A 72 6.29 18.02 12.48
C GLU A 72 5.43 18.24 11.23
N VAL A 73 5.82 19.21 10.39
CA VAL A 73 5.18 19.53 9.11
C VAL A 73 5.26 18.35 8.14
N GLN A 74 6.39 17.63 8.09
CA GLN A 74 6.56 16.48 7.20
C GLN A 74 5.78 15.25 7.68
N LYS A 75 5.57 15.09 9.00
CA LYS A 75 4.70 14.03 9.54
C LYS A 75 3.25 14.15 9.04
N LYS A 76 2.73 15.38 8.92
CA LYS A 76 1.38 15.63 8.39
C LYS A 76 1.27 15.42 6.88
N VAL A 77 2.30 15.76 6.11
CA VAL A 77 2.28 15.66 4.63
C VAL A 77 2.30 14.21 4.14
N PHE A 78 2.84 13.30 4.94
CA PHE A 78 2.93 11.88 4.58
C PHE A 78 2.00 10.96 5.36
N ALA A 79 1.10 11.51 6.18
CA ALA A 79 0.14 10.73 6.95
C ALA A 79 -0.76 9.91 6.02
N THR A 80 -0.79 8.60 6.22
CA THR A 80 -1.73 7.71 5.55
C THR A 80 -3.10 7.95 6.17
N VAL A 81 -4.07 8.37 5.37
CA VAL A 81 -5.46 8.62 5.79
C VAL A 81 -6.41 7.47 5.41
N SER A 82 -5.98 6.64 4.47
CA SER A 82 -6.67 5.42 4.07
C SER A 82 -5.64 4.42 3.55
N THR A 83 -5.87 3.14 3.83
CA THR A 83 -5.11 2.02 3.29
C THR A 83 -6.08 1.00 2.75
N THR A 84 -5.91 0.66 1.48
CA THR A 84 -6.66 -0.39 0.80
C THR A 84 -5.70 -1.44 0.28
N ALA A 85 -5.99 -2.71 0.52
CA ALA A 85 -5.23 -3.83 0.02
C ALA A 85 -6.19 -4.90 -0.53
N LEU A 86 -5.76 -5.61 -1.56
CA LEU A 86 -6.54 -6.69 -2.15
C LEU A 86 -5.65 -7.86 -2.58
N ILE A 87 -6.19 -9.08 -2.53
CA ILE A 87 -5.54 -10.29 -3.03
C ILE A 87 -6.50 -10.95 -4.01
N VAL A 88 -6.01 -11.29 -5.20
CA VAL A 88 -6.73 -12.11 -6.18
C VAL A 88 -6.11 -13.50 -6.21
N LYS A 89 -6.89 -14.52 -5.85
CA LYS A 89 -6.45 -15.92 -5.88
C LYS A 89 -6.65 -16.53 -7.27
N PRO A 90 -5.90 -17.59 -7.63
CA PRO A 90 -6.14 -18.36 -8.85
C PRO A 90 -7.58 -18.89 -8.98
N THR A 91 -8.27 -19.08 -7.85
CA THR A 91 -9.68 -19.48 -7.76
C THR A 91 -10.66 -18.36 -8.12
N LYS A 92 -10.17 -17.20 -8.57
CA LYS A 92 -10.92 -15.96 -8.81
C LYS A 92 -11.56 -15.36 -7.55
N GLU A 93 -11.20 -15.87 -6.38
CA GLU A 93 -11.59 -15.27 -5.10
C GLU A 93 -10.74 -14.02 -4.86
N VAL A 94 -11.42 -12.92 -4.55
CA VAL A 94 -10.80 -11.65 -4.18
C VAL A 94 -11.07 -11.39 -2.71
N MET A 95 -9.99 -11.14 -1.96
CA MET A 95 -10.05 -10.68 -0.58
C MET A 95 -9.74 -9.19 -0.56
N PHE A 96 -10.59 -8.40 0.07
CA PHE A 96 -10.45 -6.95 0.19
C PHE A 96 -10.25 -6.55 1.65
N TYR A 97 -9.36 -5.60 1.89
CA TYR A 97 -9.09 -4.98 3.18
C TYR A 97 -9.02 -3.47 3.00
N GLU A 98 -9.79 -2.72 3.77
CA GLU A 98 -9.71 -1.26 3.81
C GLU A 98 -9.86 -0.72 5.23
N ARG A 99 -9.07 0.31 5.52
CA ARG A 99 -9.20 1.14 6.73
C ARG A 99 -9.00 2.61 6.38
N HIS A 100 -9.69 3.47 7.09
CA HIS A 100 -9.52 4.92 7.03
C HIS A 100 -9.32 5.48 8.44
N LEU A 101 -8.57 6.57 8.50
CA LEU A 101 -8.33 7.34 9.70
C LEU A 101 -9.54 8.27 9.93
N GLU A 102 -10.17 8.15 11.09
CA GLU A 102 -11.25 9.03 11.53
C GLU A 102 -10.70 10.36 12.10
N GLU A 103 -11.57 11.36 12.22
CA GLU A 103 -11.20 12.70 12.69
C GLU A 103 -10.67 12.71 14.14
N ASN A 104 -11.07 11.73 14.96
CA ASN A 104 -10.58 11.52 16.32
C ASN A 104 -9.16 10.91 16.36
N GLY A 105 -8.58 10.55 15.20
CA GLY A 105 -7.28 9.88 15.10
C GLY A 105 -7.34 8.36 15.23
N ASP A 106 -8.53 7.77 15.37
CA ASP A 106 -8.71 6.33 15.41
C ASP A 106 -8.87 5.75 14.01
N TRP A 107 -8.41 4.52 13.80
CA TRP A 107 -8.61 3.81 12.53
C TRP A 107 -9.94 3.06 12.57
N LYS A 108 -10.92 3.47 11.77
CA LYS A 108 -12.23 2.82 11.73
C LYS A 108 -12.12 1.33 11.44
N ASP A 109 -13.08 0.59 12.00
CA ASP A 109 -13.25 -0.84 11.81
C ASP A 109 -13.22 -1.26 10.34
N VAL A 110 -12.62 -2.44 10.17
CA VAL A 110 -12.09 -2.93 8.91
C VAL A 110 -13.22 -3.29 7.95
N HIS A 111 -13.21 -2.70 6.75
CA HIS A 111 -14.05 -3.18 5.66
C HIS A 111 -13.34 -4.37 5.02
N ASN A 112 -13.63 -5.55 5.56
CA ASN A 112 -13.15 -6.83 5.05
C ASN A 112 -14.28 -7.59 4.40
N PHE A 113 -14.16 -7.88 3.11
CA PHE A 113 -15.09 -8.76 2.43
C PHE A 113 -14.38 -9.58 1.37
N THR A 114 -15.03 -10.70 1.03
CA THR A 114 -14.56 -11.62 0.01
C THR A 114 -15.61 -11.70 -1.09
N PHE A 115 -15.18 -11.62 -2.34
CA PHE A 115 -16.06 -11.78 -3.51
C PHE A 115 -15.37 -12.60 -4.60
N LYS A 116 -16.11 -13.00 -5.64
CA LYS A 116 -15.56 -13.69 -6.81
C LYS A 116 -15.69 -12.81 -8.04
N ILE A 117 -14.64 -12.79 -8.85
CA ILE A 117 -14.66 -12.16 -10.18
C ILE A 117 -14.98 -13.20 -11.25
N GLU A 118 -15.75 -12.82 -12.27
CA GLU A 118 -16.16 -13.69 -13.39
C GLU A 118 -15.11 -13.73 -14.50
#